data_AF-A0A5E4IPX9-F1
#
_entry.id   AF-A0A5E4IPX9-F1
#
_cell.length_a   1.000
_cell.length_b   1.000
_cell.length_c   1.000
_cell.angle_alpha   90.00
_cell.angle_beta   90.00
_cell.angle_gamma   90.00
#
_symmetry.space_group_name_H-M   'P 1'
#
loop_
_entity.id
_entity.type
_entity.pdbx_description
1 polymer ?
#
loop_
_entity_poly.entity_id
_entity_poly.type
_entity_poly.pdbx_seq_one_letter_code
_entity_poly.pdbx_strand_id
1 'polypeptide(L)'
;MLIGNASSGMVLMHAEVTENPHVATRPFRVNAGALSLYILLANGKTKYLSEVKAGDEVLIVSRAGKTRKAIVVRNKIEWRPMLLIEAKSSAGTEVKTIAQDAETIRVVCPKGTKSVAELKPGDEIVVRATAAEARHFGMKVDERIIEQ
;
A
#
# COMPACT_ATOMS: atom_id res chain seq x y z
N MET A 1 -0.23 -3.35 -4.56
CA MET A 1 -1.18 -3.66 -3.46
C MET A 1 -1.61 -2.35 -2.83
N LEU A 2 -2.84 -2.25 -2.31
CA LEU A 2 -3.31 -1.05 -1.63
C LEU A 2 -2.98 -1.16 -0.15
N ILE A 3 -2.15 -0.24 0.34
CA ILE A 3 -1.61 -0.25 1.71
C ILE A 3 -1.64 1.16 2.29
N GLY A 4 -2.09 1.29 3.53
CA GLY A 4 -2.12 2.59 4.20
C GLY A 4 -2.27 2.50 5.70
N ASN A 5 -2.02 3.61 6.37
CA ASN A 5 -2.16 3.74 7.82
C ASN A 5 -3.63 3.67 8.27
N ALA A 6 -4.55 4.06 7.38
CA ALA A 6 -5.99 4.05 7.63
C ALA A 6 -6.72 3.27 6.54
N SER A 7 -7.85 2.66 6.89
CA SER A 7 -8.66 1.93 5.90
C SER A 7 -9.34 2.83 4.87
N SER A 8 -9.51 4.11 5.21
CA SER A 8 -10.09 5.17 4.37
C SER A 8 -9.12 5.71 3.32
N GLY A 9 -7.81 5.49 3.48
CA GLY A 9 -6.77 6.05 2.63
C GLY A 9 -5.59 5.09 2.45
N MET A 10 -5.39 4.60 1.23
CA MET A 10 -4.34 3.63 0.90
C MET A 10 -3.54 4.03 -0.33
N VAL A 11 -2.23 3.89 -0.26
CA VAL A 11 -1.30 4.08 -1.37
C VAL A 11 -1.22 2.81 -2.22
N LEU A 12 -1.17 2.96 -3.54
CA LEU A 12 -0.94 1.85 -4.45
C LEU A 12 0.55 1.53 -4.57
N MET A 13 1.00 0.57 -3.76
CA MET A 13 2.37 0.03 -3.78
C MET A 13 2.61 -0.81 -5.03
N HIS A 14 3.73 -0.57 -5.71
CA HIS A 14 4.12 -1.29 -6.92
C HIS A 14 4.80 -2.62 -6.59
N ALA A 15 4.66 -3.60 -7.49
CA ALA A 15 5.47 -4.82 -7.41
C ALA A 15 6.91 -4.53 -7.84
N GLU A 16 7.86 -5.35 -7.44
CA GLU A 16 9.26 -5.22 -7.83
C GLU A 16 9.50 -5.76 -9.25
N VAL A 17 8.84 -5.14 -10.24
CA VAL A 17 8.90 -5.54 -11.65
C VAL A 17 9.67 -4.56 -12.52
N THR A 18 10.09 -3.43 -11.96
CA THR A 18 10.95 -2.46 -12.67
C THR A 18 12.38 -2.99 -12.68
N GLU A 19 12.98 -3.06 -13.88
CA GLU A 19 14.40 -3.37 -14.01
C GLU A 19 15.25 -2.27 -13.36
N ASN A 20 16.29 -2.68 -12.63
CA ASN A 20 17.32 -1.81 -12.07
C ASN A 20 18.69 -2.46 -12.35
N PRO A 21 19.73 -1.69 -12.69
CA PRO A 21 21.10 -2.20 -12.87
C PRO A 21 21.62 -3.12 -11.77
N HIS A 22 21.12 -2.99 -10.55
CA HIS A 22 21.65 -3.68 -9.36
C HIS A 22 20.90 -4.97 -9.00
N VAL A 23 19.65 -5.16 -9.46
CA VAL A 23 18.79 -6.24 -8.96
C VAL A 23 17.82 -6.75 -10.04
N ALA A 24 17.75 -8.06 -10.23
CA ALA A 24 16.77 -8.71 -11.11
C ALA A 24 15.32 -8.52 -10.62
N THR A 25 14.39 -8.42 -11.57
CA THR A 25 12.96 -8.25 -11.27
C THR A 25 12.38 -9.47 -10.55
N ARG A 26 11.43 -9.21 -9.65
CA ARG A 26 10.71 -10.21 -8.85
C ARG A 26 9.21 -9.93 -8.94
N PRO A 27 8.52 -10.39 -10.00
CA PRO A 27 7.11 -10.06 -10.24
C PRO A 27 6.14 -10.58 -9.17
N PHE A 28 6.59 -11.50 -8.33
CA PHE A 28 5.85 -12.05 -7.21
C PHE A 28 6.07 -11.28 -5.89
N ARG A 29 6.98 -10.30 -5.85
CA ARG A 29 7.35 -9.56 -4.63
C ARG A 29 6.76 -8.15 -4.63
N VAL A 30 6.17 -7.78 -3.50
CA VAL A 30 5.76 -6.41 -3.18
C VAL A 30 6.35 -6.09 -1.81
N ASN A 31 7.05 -4.96 -1.69
CA ASN A 31 7.40 -4.45 -0.37
C ASN A 31 6.18 -3.74 0.20
N ALA A 32 5.62 -4.31 1.26
CA ALA A 32 4.32 -3.92 1.76
C ALA A 32 4.39 -2.70 2.69
N GLY A 33 5.50 -2.48 3.40
CA GLY A 33 5.63 -1.39 4.38
C GLY A 33 5.65 -1.88 5.83
N ALA A 34 5.30 -0.98 6.77
CA ALA A 34 5.33 -1.25 8.20
C ALA A 34 4.23 -2.23 8.66
N LEU A 35 4.52 -3.01 9.71
CA LEU A 35 3.62 -4.06 10.21
C LEU A 35 2.25 -3.56 10.68
N SER A 36 2.17 -2.32 11.14
CA SER A 36 0.94 -1.67 11.63
C SER A 36 0.00 -1.21 10.52
N LEU A 37 0.43 -1.21 9.25
CA LEU A 37 -0.40 -0.71 8.15
C LEU A 37 -1.48 -1.73 7.77
N TYR A 38 -2.58 -1.22 7.21
CA TYR A 38 -3.62 -2.04 6.63
C TYR A 38 -3.33 -2.40 5.18
N ILE A 39 -3.67 -3.63 4.79
CA ILE A 39 -3.80 -4.07 3.39
C ILE A 39 -5.27 -4.29 3.03
N LEU A 40 -5.68 -3.97 1.79
CA LEU A 40 -6.98 -4.34 1.27
C LEU A 40 -6.98 -5.78 0.73
N LEU A 41 -7.85 -6.62 1.28
CA LEU A 41 -8.03 -8.02 0.88
C LEU A 41 -8.96 -8.17 -0.32
N ALA A 42 -8.92 -9.34 -0.96
CA ALA A 42 -9.73 -9.66 -2.13
C ALA A 42 -11.25 -9.61 -1.88
N ASN A 43 -11.68 -9.78 -0.62
CA ASN A 43 -13.08 -9.73 -0.19
C ASN A 43 -13.54 -8.33 0.23
N GLY A 44 -12.71 -7.29 0.04
CA GLY A 44 -13.04 -5.90 0.40
C GLY A 44 -12.89 -5.56 1.89
N LYS A 45 -12.43 -6.50 2.73
CA LYS A 45 -12.01 -6.24 4.11
C LYS A 45 -10.57 -5.74 4.16
N THR A 46 -10.20 -5.11 5.26
CA THR A 46 -8.81 -4.76 5.55
C THR A 46 -8.22 -5.71 6.59
N LYS A 47 -6.90 -5.82 6.62
CA LYS A 47 -6.16 -6.64 7.58
C LYS A 47 -4.84 -5.94 7.91
N TYR A 48 -4.32 -6.07 9.12
CA TYR A 48 -2.99 -5.54 9.42
C TYR A 48 -1.92 -6.37 8.70
N LEU A 49 -0.86 -5.72 8.22
CA LEU A 49 0.27 -6.41 7.59
C LEU A 49 0.93 -7.43 8.54
N SER A 50 0.95 -7.15 9.85
CA SER A 50 1.40 -8.07 10.89
C SER A 50 0.63 -9.39 10.95
N GLU A 51 -0.63 -9.40 10.51
CA GLU A 51 -1.51 -10.56 10.58
C GLU A 51 -1.56 -11.35 9.27
N VAL A 52 -1.04 -10.78 8.18
CA VAL A 52 -1.02 -11.46 6.88
C VAL A 52 -0.17 -12.73 7.01
N LYS A 53 -0.65 -13.83 6.43
CA LYS A 53 0.04 -15.11 6.40
C LYS A 53 -0.06 -15.77 5.03
N ALA A 54 0.77 -16.80 4.82
CA ALA A 54 0.65 -17.63 3.64
C ALA A 54 -0.76 -18.23 3.54
N GLY A 55 -1.32 -18.26 2.33
CA GLY A 55 -2.69 -18.68 2.07
C GLY A 55 -3.73 -17.55 2.07
N ASP A 56 -3.41 -16.36 2.61
CA ASP A 56 -4.34 -15.23 2.55
C ASP A 56 -4.54 -14.74 1.10
N GLU A 57 -5.80 -14.48 0.74
CA GLU A 57 -6.16 -13.88 -0.55
C GLU A 57 -6.14 -12.34 -0.47
N VAL A 58 -5.23 -11.73 -1.22
CA VAL A 58 -5.04 -10.26 -1.26
C VAL A 58 -5.52 -9.67 -2.59
N LEU A 59 -5.88 -8.39 -2.56
CA LEU A 59 -6.30 -7.67 -3.76
C LEU A 59 -5.09 -7.07 -4.49
N ILE A 60 -4.93 -7.45 -5.75
CA ILE A 60 -4.00 -6.79 -6.68
C ILE A 60 -4.79 -5.81 -7.52
N VAL A 61 -4.30 -4.57 -7.58
CA VAL A 61 -4.94 -3.46 -8.30
C VAL A 61 -3.96 -2.91 -9.31
N SER A 62 -4.42 -2.74 -10.55
CA SER A 62 -3.66 -2.06 -11.61
C SER A 62 -3.84 -0.54 -11.52
N ARG A 63 -2.96 0.22 -12.19
CA ARG A 63 -3.10 1.69 -12.30
C ARG A 63 -4.47 2.12 -12.84
N ALA A 64 -5.08 1.33 -13.72
CA ALA A 64 -6.40 1.60 -14.29
C ALA A 64 -7.58 1.14 -13.39
N GLY A 65 -7.31 0.74 -12.15
CA GLY A 65 -8.34 0.26 -11.22
C GLY A 65 -8.81 -1.17 -11.45
N LYS A 66 -8.37 -1.86 -12.53
CA LYS A 66 -8.67 -3.29 -12.71
C LYS A 66 -8.10 -4.10 -11.55
N THR A 67 -8.89 -5.03 -11.03
CA THR A 67 -8.52 -5.84 -9.87
C THR A 67 -8.39 -7.31 -10.23
N ARG A 68 -7.55 -8.02 -9.48
CA ARG A 68 -7.50 -9.49 -9.48
C ARG A 68 -7.09 -9.98 -8.09
N LYS A 69 -7.37 -11.26 -7.82
CA LYS A 69 -6.93 -11.91 -6.58
C LYS A 69 -5.50 -12.45 -6.74
N ALA A 70 -4.80 -12.58 -5.61
CA ALA A 70 -3.55 -13.32 -5.51
C ALA A 70 -3.46 -13.97 -4.14
N ILE A 71 -2.76 -15.10 -4.05
CA ILE A 71 -2.51 -15.79 -2.79
C ILE A 71 -1.11 -15.39 -2.29
N VAL A 72 -1.04 -15.00 -1.03
CA VAL A 72 0.24 -14.77 -0.35
C VAL A 72 0.92 -16.12 -0.15
N VAL A 73 2.16 -16.26 -0.64
CA VAL A 73 2.93 -17.51 -0.50
C VAL A 73 3.96 -17.45 0.63
N ARG A 74 4.46 -16.26 0.94
CA ARG A 74 5.46 -16.03 1.98
C ARG A 74 5.48 -14.56 2.39
N ASN A 75 5.62 -14.31 3.69
CA ASN A 75 5.94 -13.00 4.24
C ASN A 75 7.37 -12.99 4.77
N LYS A 76 8.11 -11.93 4.43
CA LYS A 76 9.46 -11.69 4.92
C LYS A 76 9.44 -10.36 5.68
N ILE A 77 9.84 -10.40 6.94
CA ILE A 77 9.96 -9.22 7.80
C ILE A 77 11.44 -8.92 7.96
N GLU A 78 11.82 -7.65 7.81
CA GLU A 78 13.19 -7.20 8.00
C GLU A 78 13.21 -5.81 8.65
N TRP A 79 14.24 -5.55 9.45
CA TRP A 79 14.45 -4.28 10.14
C TRP A 79 15.27 -3.36 9.24
N ARG A 80 14.71 -2.20 8.93
CA ARG A 80 15.30 -1.19 8.05
C ARG A 80 14.86 0.21 8.49
N PRO A 81 15.62 1.26 8.12
CA PRO A 81 15.09 2.62 8.11
C PRO A 81 13.80 2.70 7.29
N MET A 82 12.86 3.53 7.75
CA MET A 82 11.55 3.69 7.13
C MET A 82 11.31 5.16 6.79
N LEU A 83 10.51 5.39 5.75
CA LEU A 83 10.03 6.70 5.31
C LEU A 83 8.53 6.79 5.54
N LEU A 84 8.08 7.89 6.13
CA LEU A 84 6.67 8.29 6.13
C LEU A 84 6.34 8.97 4.80
N ILE A 85 5.34 8.47 4.11
CA ILE A 85 4.83 9.05 2.86
C ILE A 85 3.44 9.58 3.15
N GLU A 86 3.25 10.88 2.93
CA GLU A 86 1.97 11.57 3.10
C GLU A 86 1.51 12.13 1.75
N ALA A 87 0.22 11.94 1.46
CA ALA A 87 -0.42 12.47 0.28
C ALA A 87 -1.82 12.97 0.62
N LYS A 88 -2.33 13.89 -0.19
CA LYS A 88 -3.71 14.36 -0.13
C LYS A 88 -4.42 13.97 -1.42
N SER A 89 -5.51 13.22 -1.29
CA SER A 89 -6.33 12.87 -2.46
C SER A 89 -7.02 14.10 -3.04
N SER A 90 -7.48 14.02 -4.30
CA SER A 90 -8.26 15.08 -4.94
C SER A 90 -9.56 15.42 -4.21
N ALA A 91 -10.10 14.48 -3.43
CA ALA A 91 -11.27 14.69 -2.56
C ALA A 91 -10.91 15.31 -1.20
N GLY A 92 -9.64 15.59 -0.94
CA GLY A 92 -9.16 16.21 0.30
C GLY A 92 -8.82 15.24 1.43
N THR A 93 -9.07 13.93 1.28
CA THR A 93 -8.69 12.90 2.26
C THR A 93 -7.17 12.77 2.36
N GLU A 94 -6.64 12.84 3.57
CA GLU A 94 -5.23 12.53 3.86
C GLU A 94 -4.99 11.02 3.75
N VAL A 95 -3.86 10.67 3.13
CA VAL A 95 -3.44 9.29 2.91
C VAL A 95 -2.01 9.18 3.38
N LYS A 96 -1.75 8.28 4.34
CA LYS A 96 -0.43 8.03 4.88
C LYS A 96 -0.04 6.58 4.69
N THR A 97 1.23 6.33 4.41
CA THR A 97 1.82 4.99 4.43
C THR A 97 3.27 5.08 4.89
N ILE A 98 3.84 3.95 5.31
CA ILE A 98 5.22 3.87 5.75
C ILE A 98 5.91 2.78 4.93
N ALA A 99 6.98 3.14 4.22
CA ALA A 99 7.75 2.24 3.38
C ALA A 99 9.19 2.14 3.86
N GLN A 100 9.91 1.06 3.56
CA GLN A 100 11.35 1.03 3.85
C GLN A 100 12.06 2.05 2.97
N ASP A 101 13.13 2.64 3.48
CA ASP A 101 13.98 3.53 2.70
C ASP A 101 14.84 2.71 1.72
N ALA A 102 14.33 2.52 0.50
CA ALA A 102 15.03 1.79 -0.56
C ALA A 102 14.53 2.15 -1.96
N GLU A 103 15.45 2.26 -2.91
CA GLU A 103 15.17 2.57 -4.32
C GLU A 103 14.28 1.56 -5.06
N THR A 104 14.33 0.31 -4.59
CA THR A 104 13.57 -0.81 -5.16
C THR A 104 12.09 -0.77 -4.78
N ILE A 105 11.73 0.03 -3.77
CA ILE A 105 10.35 0.20 -3.33
C ILE A 105 9.76 1.37 -4.08
N ARG A 106 8.68 1.09 -4.81
CA ARG A 106 8.07 2.06 -5.70
C ARG A 106 6.58 2.19 -5.44
N VAL A 107 6.07 3.39 -5.62
CA VAL A 107 4.65 3.69 -5.65
C VAL A 107 4.19 3.90 -7.09
N VAL A 108 2.93 3.59 -7.36
CA VAL A 108 2.34 3.86 -8.67
C VAL A 108 2.01 5.34 -8.80
N CYS A 109 2.38 5.96 -9.91
CA CYS A 109 2.05 7.34 -10.26
C CYS A 109 1.04 7.37 -11.40
N PRO A 110 0.38 8.51 -11.69
CA PRO A 110 -0.51 8.64 -12.86
C PRO A 110 0.18 8.22 -14.16
N LYS A 111 1.48 8.53 -14.28
CA LYS A 111 2.36 8.06 -15.36
C LYS A 111 3.54 7.30 -14.74
N GLY A 112 3.63 6.00 -15.03
CA GLY A 112 4.74 5.16 -14.54
C GLY A 112 4.69 4.86 -13.04
N THR A 113 5.86 4.79 -12.43
CA THR A 113 6.09 4.52 -11.00
C THR A 113 7.27 5.33 -10.52
N LYS A 114 7.34 5.63 -9.23
CA LYS A 114 8.45 6.37 -8.63
C LYS A 114 9.00 5.65 -7.40
N SER A 115 10.32 5.70 -7.24
CA SER A 115 10.98 5.20 -6.03
C SER A 115 10.53 6.01 -4.81
N VAL A 116 10.30 5.36 -3.68
CA VAL A 116 9.95 6.05 -2.43
C VAL A 116 11.09 6.92 -1.92
N ALA A 117 12.35 6.55 -2.20
CA ALA A 117 13.53 7.34 -1.83
C ALA A 117 13.70 8.62 -2.69
N GLU A 118 13.00 8.72 -3.82
CA GLU A 118 13.05 9.86 -4.74
C GLU A 118 11.77 10.73 -4.67
N LEU A 119 10.82 10.37 -3.81
CA LEU A 119 9.60 11.14 -3.61
C LEU A 119 9.93 12.49 -3.00
N LYS A 120 9.26 13.53 -3.48
CA LYS A 120 9.34 14.89 -2.97
C LYS A 120 7.95 15.54 -2.94
N PRO A 121 7.74 16.56 -2.10
CA PRO A 121 6.50 17.33 -2.12
C PRO A 121 6.16 17.81 -3.54
N GLY A 122 4.90 17.61 -3.92
CA GLY A 122 4.38 17.93 -5.26
C GLY A 122 4.37 16.76 -6.25
N ASP A 123 4.98 15.62 -5.93
CA ASP A 123 4.81 14.42 -6.75
C ASP A 123 3.38 13.85 -6.62
N GLU A 124 2.82 13.41 -7.75
CA GLU A 124 1.53 12.73 -7.78
C GLU A 124 1.68 11.21 -7.69
N ILE A 125 0.91 10.61 -6.78
CA ILE A 125 0.85 9.15 -6.58
C ILE A 125 -0.60 8.67 -6.66
N VAL A 126 -0.78 7.40 -7.02
CA VAL A 126 -2.10 6.77 -7.08
C VAL A 126 -2.48 6.27 -5.69
N VAL A 127 -3.62 6.75 -5.20
CA VAL A 127 -4.20 6.34 -3.92
C VAL A 127 -5.64 5.86 -4.12
N ARG A 128 -6.08 4.99 -3.22
CA ARG A 128 -7.50 4.75 -2.98
C ARG A 128 -7.89 5.56 -1.74
N ALA A 129 -8.78 6.52 -1.93
CA ALA A 129 -9.44 7.23 -0.83
C ALA A 129 -10.94 6.89 -0.85
N THR A 130 -11.52 6.70 0.33
CA THR A 130 -12.97 6.68 0.52
C THR A 130 -13.38 7.81 1.45
N ALA A 131 -14.63 8.27 1.33
CA ALA A 131 -15.24 9.07 2.38
C ALA A 131 -15.07 8.32 3.73
N ALA A 132 -14.93 9.07 4.82
CA ALA A 132 -14.55 8.58 6.14
C ALA A 132 -15.54 7.52 6.67
N GLU A 133 -15.38 6.27 6.25
CA GLU A 133 -16.04 5.10 6.82
C GLU A 133 -15.05 4.47 7.79
N ALA A 134 -15.38 4.48 9.07
CA ALA A 134 -14.61 3.81 10.09
C ALA A 134 -14.60 2.29 9.89
N ARG A 135 -13.52 1.63 10.33
CA ARG A 135 -13.44 0.17 10.38
C ARG A 135 -12.92 -0.34 11.72
N HIS A 136 -13.60 -1.31 12.29
CA HIS A 136 -13.09 -2.15 13.40
C HIS A 136 -12.82 -3.56 12.88
N PHE A 137 -11.62 -4.09 13.14
CA PHE A 137 -11.21 -5.43 12.72
C PHE A 137 -11.47 -5.72 11.23
N GLY A 138 -11.28 -4.70 10.38
CA GLY A 138 -11.47 -4.80 8.93
C GLY A 138 -12.92 -4.76 8.43
N MET A 139 -13.90 -4.67 9.32
CA MET A 139 -15.32 -4.52 8.99
C MET A 139 -15.75 -3.06 9.03
N LYS A 140 -16.65 -2.66 8.10
CA LYS A 140 -17.23 -1.31 8.08
C LYS A 140 -18.07 -1.09 9.34
N VAL A 141 -17.91 0.06 9.99
CA VAL A 141 -18.74 0.50 11.11
C VAL A 141 -19.19 1.94 10.86
N ASP A 142 -20.41 2.27 11.29
CA ASP A 142 -20.99 3.62 11.20
C ASP A 142 -20.61 4.44 12.45
N GLU A 143 -19.31 4.55 12.71
CA GLU A 143 -18.76 5.29 13.84
C GLU A 143 -17.70 6.30 13.34
N ARG A 144 -17.40 7.33 14.13
CA ARG A 144 -16.32 8.27 13.80
C ARG A 144 -15.04 7.82 14.50
N ILE A 145 -14.11 7.25 13.73
CA ILE A 145 -12.76 6.88 14.20
C ILE A 145 -11.75 7.93 13.73
N ILE A 146 -10.85 8.35 14.62
CA ILE A 146 -9.69 9.19 14.31
C ILE A 146 -8.43 8.33 14.54
N GLU A 147 -7.69 8.05 13.48
CA GLU A 147 -6.40 7.35 13.53
C GLU A 147 -5.29 8.40 13.36
N GLN A 148 -4.34 8.49 14.31
CA GLN A 148 -3.25 9.49 14.32
C GLN A 148 -1.92 8.88 13.90
#